data_AF-A0A7V7WIK3-F1
#
_entry.id   AF-A0A7V7WIK3-F1
#
_cell.length_a   1.000
_cell.length_b   1.000
_cell.length_c   1.000
_cell.angle_alpha   90.00
_cell.angle_beta   90.00
_cell.angle_gamma   90.00
#
_symmetry.space_group_name_H-M   'P 1'
#
loop_
_entity.id
_entity.type
_entity.pdbx_description
1 polymer ?
#
loop_
_entity_poly.entity_id
_entity_poly.type
_entity_poly.pdbx_seq_one_letter_code
_entity_poly.pdbx_strand_id
1 'polypeptide(L)'
;MKVFAYRQGELFAEDVPLSRIAQAYGTPTYVYSRAAILANLAAYQRAFAGVPHLLCYSVKANSNLAVLNLLARHGAGFDIVSGGELARVLAAGGEPRKVLFSGVGKSEGELREALRQGIHCFNVESGAELARLDALAGELGQRAPVSLRVNPDVDARTHPYISTGLKQNKFGVPFAEAFEVYVAARSMAHIEIVGLDCHI
;
A
#
# COMPACT_ATOMS: atom_id res chain seq x y z
N MET A 1 17.60 -7.50 -20.32
CA MET A 1 18.64 -8.43 -19.81
C MET A 1 18.02 -9.18 -18.63
N LYS A 2 18.11 -10.52 -18.57
CA LYS A 2 17.54 -11.29 -17.45
C LYS A 2 18.44 -11.12 -16.22
N VAL A 3 17.89 -10.64 -15.11
CA VAL A 3 18.63 -10.43 -13.85
C VAL A 3 19.04 -11.73 -13.16
N PHE A 4 18.33 -12.82 -13.45
CA PHE A 4 18.75 -14.18 -13.10
C PHE A 4 18.96 -14.95 -14.39
N ALA A 5 20.19 -15.38 -14.63
CA ALA A 5 20.57 -16.00 -15.90
C ALA A 5 21.74 -16.97 -15.74
N TYR A 6 21.74 -18.01 -16.57
CA TYR A 6 22.88 -18.91 -16.67
C TYR A 6 24.01 -18.27 -17.47
N ARG A 7 25.24 -18.38 -16.97
CA ARG A 7 26.48 -18.05 -17.68
C ARG A 7 27.41 -19.25 -17.54
N GLN A 8 27.77 -19.85 -18.67
CA GLN A 8 28.67 -21.03 -18.71
C GLN A 8 28.24 -22.18 -17.76
N GLY A 9 26.93 -22.43 -17.64
CA GLY A 9 26.39 -23.52 -16.82
C GLY A 9 26.10 -23.17 -15.36
N GLU A 10 26.49 -21.98 -14.88
CA GLU A 10 26.23 -21.52 -13.51
C GLU A 10 25.15 -20.44 -13.49
N LEU A 11 24.27 -20.46 -12.48
CA LEU A 11 23.18 -19.49 -12.33
C LEU A 11 23.64 -18.26 -11.54
N PHE A 12 23.49 -17.08 -12.14
CA PHE A 12 23.88 -15.80 -11.55
C PHE A 12 22.65 -15.00 -11.13
N ALA A 13 22.78 -14.27 -10.02
CA ALA A 13 21.95 -13.13 -9.67
C ALA A 13 22.74 -11.85 -10.00
N GLU A 14 22.31 -11.13 -11.02
CA GLU A 14 23.08 -10.06 -11.66
C GLU A 14 24.47 -10.59 -12.07
N ASP A 15 25.54 -10.08 -11.48
CA ASP A 15 26.92 -10.51 -11.74
C ASP A 15 27.49 -11.42 -10.64
N VAL A 16 26.66 -11.89 -9.70
CA VAL A 16 27.08 -12.75 -8.59
C VAL A 16 26.60 -14.19 -8.81
N PRO A 17 27.50 -15.19 -8.81
CA PRO A 17 27.10 -16.59 -8.84
C PRO A 17 26.25 -16.96 -7.62
N LEU A 18 25.12 -17.63 -7.81
CA LEU A 18 24.26 -18.07 -6.70
C LEU A 18 24.95 -19.11 -5.80
N SER A 19 25.87 -19.90 -6.35
CA SER A 19 26.72 -20.84 -5.60
C SER A 19 27.53 -20.12 -4.51
N ARG A 20 28.12 -18.97 -4.84
CA ARG A 20 28.89 -18.13 -3.92
C ARG A 20 28.02 -17.58 -2.80
N ILE A 21 26.79 -17.19 -3.12
CA ILE A 21 25.82 -16.72 -2.11
C ILE A 21 25.41 -17.87 -1.19
N ALA A 22 25.11 -19.05 -1.75
CA ALA A 22 24.77 -20.23 -0.95
C ALA A 22 25.92 -20.66 -0.03
N GLN A 23 27.18 -20.58 -0.49
CA GLN A 23 28.34 -20.87 0.34
C GLN A 23 28.53 -19.86 1.48
N ALA A 24 28.30 -18.57 1.21
CA ALA A 24 28.52 -17.51 2.19
C ALA A 24 27.40 -17.41 3.25
N TYR A 25 26.15 -17.69 2.87
CA TYR A 25 24.97 -17.47 3.73
C TYR A 25 24.20 -18.74 4.08
N GLY A 26 24.58 -19.90 3.51
CA GLY A 26 23.89 -21.18 3.72
C GLY A 26 22.58 -21.31 2.93
N THR A 27 21.89 -22.43 3.12
CA THR A 27 20.60 -22.72 2.48
C THR A 27 19.57 -23.23 3.49
N PRO A 28 18.28 -22.85 3.38
CA PRO A 28 17.69 -22.00 2.33
C PRO A 28 18.05 -20.50 2.49
N THR A 29 18.17 -19.79 1.36
CA THR A 29 18.46 -18.34 1.32
C THR A 29 17.62 -17.67 0.24
N TYR A 30 16.96 -16.55 0.59
CA TYR A 30 16.31 -15.67 -0.36
C TYR A 30 17.32 -14.69 -0.96
N VAL A 31 17.32 -14.55 -2.29
CA VAL A 31 18.19 -13.64 -3.03
C VAL A 31 17.34 -12.67 -3.83
N TYR A 32 17.57 -11.37 -3.63
CA TYR A 32 16.85 -10.30 -4.32
C TYR A 32 17.80 -9.56 -5.25
N SER A 33 17.34 -9.24 -6.46
CA SER A 33 18.07 -8.38 -7.40
C SER A 33 17.63 -6.93 -7.22
N ARG A 34 18.59 -6.04 -6.93
CA ARG A 34 18.37 -4.59 -6.89
C ARG A 34 17.97 -4.08 -8.27
N ALA A 35 18.64 -4.54 -9.32
CA ALA A 35 18.37 -4.14 -10.69
C ALA A 35 16.92 -4.49 -11.10
N ALA A 36 16.42 -5.66 -10.71
CA ALA A 36 15.05 -6.08 -10.98
C ALA A 36 14.01 -5.17 -10.32
N ILE A 37 14.20 -4.88 -9.02
CA ILE A 37 13.28 -4.03 -8.26
C ILE A 37 13.21 -2.63 -8.88
N LEU A 38 14.36 -2.04 -9.21
CA LEU A 38 14.42 -0.71 -9.82
C LEU A 38 13.88 -0.68 -11.25
N ALA A 39 14.14 -1.72 -12.05
CA ALA A 39 13.58 -1.81 -13.40
C ALA A 39 12.04 -1.86 -13.37
N ASN A 40 11.46 -2.61 -12.41
CA ASN A 40 10.02 -2.69 -12.23
C ASN A 40 9.42 -1.36 -11.77
N LEU A 41 10.00 -0.72 -10.75
CA LEU A 41 9.56 0.61 -10.30
C LEU A 41 9.60 1.62 -11.45
N ALA A 42 10.71 1.67 -12.19
CA ALA A 42 10.87 2.59 -13.31
C ALA A 42 9.89 2.29 -14.46
N ALA A 43 9.50 1.03 -14.67
CA ALA A 43 8.48 0.69 -15.66
C ALA A 43 7.12 1.30 -15.32
N TYR A 44 6.69 1.22 -14.05
CA TYR A 44 5.48 1.89 -13.58
C TYR A 44 5.61 3.42 -13.69
N GLN A 45 6.71 4.01 -13.23
CA GLN A 45 6.92 5.47 -13.29
C GLN A 45 6.84 5.99 -14.74
N ARG A 46 7.42 5.27 -15.70
CA ARG A 46 7.33 5.63 -17.12
C ARG A 46 5.91 5.50 -17.67
N ALA A 47 5.19 4.44 -17.30
CA ALA A 47 3.83 4.21 -17.78
C ALA A 47 2.85 5.32 -17.34
N PHE A 48 3.05 5.88 -16.15
CA PHE A 48 2.22 6.95 -15.59
C PHE A 48 2.80 8.36 -15.77
N ALA A 49 3.92 8.53 -16.49
CA ALA A 49 4.61 9.82 -16.61
C ALA A 49 3.76 10.97 -17.19
N GLY A 50 2.70 10.65 -17.94
CA GLY A 50 1.78 11.63 -18.52
C GLY A 50 0.73 12.19 -17.56
N VAL A 51 0.64 11.68 -16.33
CA VAL A 51 -0.34 12.12 -15.32
C VAL A 51 0.32 12.31 -13.96
N PRO A 52 -0.14 13.26 -13.13
CA PRO A 52 0.27 13.33 -11.73
C PRO A 52 -0.06 12.02 -11.03
N HIS A 53 0.95 11.38 -10.43
CA HIS A 53 0.78 10.07 -9.79
C HIS A 53 1.74 9.90 -8.61
N LEU A 54 1.33 9.03 -7.68
CA LEU A 54 2.18 8.50 -6.62
C LEU A 54 2.09 6.98 -6.67
N LEU A 55 3.23 6.31 -6.80
CA LEU A 55 3.27 4.84 -6.75
C LEU A 55 3.44 4.38 -5.32
N CYS A 56 2.38 3.83 -4.73
CA CYS A 56 2.41 3.28 -3.39
C CYS A 56 2.69 1.77 -3.43
N TYR A 57 3.91 1.37 -3.07
CA TYR A 57 4.27 -0.05 -2.99
C TYR A 57 3.54 -0.73 -1.84
N SER A 58 2.82 -1.82 -2.12
CA SER A 58 2.11 -2.59 -1.09
C SER A 58 3.11 -3.39 -0.23
N VAL A 59 3.32 -2.94 1.00
CA VAL A 59 4.39 -3.41 1.89
C VAL A 59 4.26 -4.90 2.24
N LYS A 60 3.03 -5.39 2.32
CA LYS A 60 2.70 -6.81 2.57
C LYS A 60 3.34 -7.79 1.58
N ALA A 61 3.73 -7.33 0.39
CA ALA A 61 4.38 -8.18 -0.61
C ALA A 61 5.82 -8.56 -0.21
N ASN A 62 6.60 -7.60 0.33
CA ASN A 62 7.93 -7.83 0.89
C ASN A 62 8.33 -6.64 1.77
N SER A 63 8.28 -6.82 3.09
CA SER A 63 8.53 -5.77 4.08
C SER A 63 9.97 -5.76 4.60
N ASN A 64 10.91 -6.34 3.86
CA ASN A 64 12.34 -6.27 4.17
C ASN A 64 12.82 -4.81 4.13
N LEU A 65 13.51 -4.36 5.18
CA LEU A 65 13.94 -2.96 5.33
C LEU A 65 14.82 -2.47 4.18
N ALA A 66 15.69 -3.32 3.62
CA ALA A 66 16.55 -2.94 2.50
C ALA A 66 15.75 -2.78 1.19
N VAL A 67 14.71 -3.60 0.98
CA VAL A 67 13.79 -3.47 -0.15
C VAL A 67 12.97 -2.18 -0.04
N LEU A 68 12.40 -1.91 1.14
CA LEU A 68 11.66 -0.68 1.40
C LEU A 68 12.56 0.56 1.26
N ASN A 69 13.78 0.51 1.78
CA ASN A 69 14.74 1.62 1.66
C ASN A 69 15.11 1.88 0.20
N LEU A 70 15.32 0.82 -0.58
CA LEU A 70 15.61 0.93 -2.00
C LEU A 70 14.46 1.64 -2.72
N LEU A 71 13.21 1.26 -2.47
CA LEU A 71 12.03 1.88 -3.07
C LEU A 71 11.85 3.34 -2.62
N ALA A 72 12.00 3.63 -1.33
CA ALA A 72 11.90 4.98 -0.76
C ALA A 72 12.91 5.93 -1.42
N ARG A 73 14.17 5.49 -1.55
CA ARG A 73 15.25 6.29 -2.19
C ARG A 73 15.00 6.58 -3.67
N HIS A 74 14.10 5.85 -4.32
CA HIS A 74 13.72 6.04 -5.72
C HIS A 74 12.30 6.62 -5.87
N GLY A 75 11.79 7.26 -4.82
CA GLY A 75 10.58 8.09 -4.86
C GLY A 75 9.27 7.34 -4.74
N ALA A 76 9.27 6.06 -4.38
CA ALA A 76 8.04 5.33 -4.12
C ALA A 76 7.36 5.82 -2.83
N GLY A 77 6.04 5.84 -2.83
CA GLY A 77 5.22 5.80 -1.63
C GLY A 77 4.97 4.36 -1.17
N PHE A 78 4.13 4.20 -0.15
CA PHE A 78 3.84 2.89 0.44
C PHE A 78 2.37 2.74 0.78
N ASP A 79 1.80 1.58 0.45
CA ASP A 79 0.49 1.14 0.94
C ASP A 79 0.74 0.13 2.07
N ILE A 80 0.30 0.48 3.28
CA ILE A 80 0.43 -0.31 4.49
C ILE A 80 -0.94 -0.84 4.92
N VAL A 81 -0.94 -1.97 5.63
CA VAL A 81 -2.14 -2.58 6.23
C VAL A 81 -2.02 -2.78 7.74
N SER A 82 -0.96 -2.28 8.37
CA SER A 82 -0.78 -2.31 9.82
C SER A 82 0.19 -1.24 10.32
N GLY A 83 0.14 -0.94 11.62
CA GLY A 83 1.14 -0.09 12.29
C GLY A 83 2.54 -0.70 12.30
N GLY A 84 2.66 -2.03 12.23
CA GLY A 84 3.96 -2.70 12.08
C GLY A 84 4.62 -2.40 10.73
N GLU A 85 3.82 -2.30 9.67
CA GLU A 85 4.31 -1.89 8.35
C GLU A 85 4.63 -0.40 8.31
N LEU A 86 3.83 0.45 8.96
CA LEU A 86 4.18 1.87 9.16
C LEU A 86 5.56 2.00 9.79
N ALA A 87 5.80 1.31 10.91
CA ALA A 87 7.08 1.36 11.61
C ALA A 87 8.25 0.90 10.73
N ARG A 88 8.05 -0.12 9.89
CA ARG A 88 9.07 -0.59 8.91
C ARG A 88 9.34 0.44 7.82
N VAL A 89 8.31 1.08 7.28
CA VAL A 89 8.46 2.13 6.27
C VAL A 89 9.26 3.31 6.83
N LEU A 90 8.94 3.75 8.04
CA LEU A 90 9.67 4.83 8.73
C LEU A 90 11.12 4.44 9.00
N ALA A 91 11.36 3.23 9.53
CA ALA A 91 12.71 2.72 9.77
C ALA A 91 13.54 2.57 8.48
N ALA A 92 12.89 2.31 7.35
CA ALA A 92 13.52 2.23 6.04
C ALA A 92 13.76 3.62 5.39
N GLY A 93 13.36 4.72 6.04
CA GLY A 93 13.50 6.08 5.52
C GLY A 93 12.42 6.49 4.53
N GLY A 94 11.27 5.83 4.55
CA GLY A 94 10.09 6.25 3.79
C GLY A 94 9.46 7.52 4.35
N GLU A 95 8.94 8.37 3.47
CA GLU A 95 8.27 9.62 3.85
C GLU A 95 6.82 9.34 4.29
N PRO A 96 6.39 9.69 5.51
CA PRO A 96 5.00 9.46 5.97
C PRO A 96 3.95 10.04 5.02
N ARG A 97 4.21 11.23 4.46
CA ARG A 97 3.31 11.93 3.52
C ARG A 97 3.09 11.21 2.18
N LYS A 98 3.78 10.10 1.95
CA LYS A 98 3.60 9.20 0.80
C LYS A 98 3.07 7.82 1.22
N VAL A 99 2.52 7.70 2.43
CA VAL A 99 1.98 6.46 2.99
C VAL A 99 0.45 6.47 2.95
N LEU A 100 -0.14 5.45 2.34
CA LEU A 100 -1.56 5.11 2.40
C LEU A 100 -1.76 4.02 3.45
N PHE A 101 -2.79 4.13 4.29
CA PHE A 101 -3.13 3.09 5.26
C PHE A 101 -4.46 2.43 4.91
N SER A 102 -4.38 1.20 4.39
CA SER A 102 -5.51 0.34 4.00
C SER A 102 -5.84 -0.70 5.08
N GLY A 103 -6.94 -1.44 4.91
CA GLY A 103 -7.28 -2.59 5.75
C GLY A 103 -8.48 -2.37 6.69
N VAL A 104 -9.29 -3.42 6.84
CA VAL A 104 -10.63 -3.37 7.47
C VAL A 104 -10.65 -3.29 8.99
N GLY A 105 -9.50 -3.47 9.65
CA GLY A 105 -9.41 -3.76 11.08
C GLY A 105 -8.46 -2.86 11.84
N LYS A 106 -8.25 -1.61 11.39
CA LYS A 106 -7.28 -0.69 12.00
C LYS A 106 -7.65 -0.43 13.47
N SER A 107 -6.72 -0.74 14.37
CA SER A 107 -6.90 -0.49 15.80
C SER A 107 -6.71 0.99 16.13
N GLU A 108 -7.27 1.45 17.26
CA GLU A 108 -7.11 2.85 17.68
C GLU A 108 -5.64 3.24 17.88
N GLY A 109 -4.81 2.31 18.39
CA GLY A 109 -3.38 2.53 18.55
C GLY A 109 -2.69 2.79 17.21
N GLU A 110 -3.02 2.01 16.18
CA GLU A 110 -2.49 2.20 14.83
C GLU A 110 -2.99 3.50 14.20
N LEU A 111 -4.26 3.84 14.37
CA LEU A 111 -4.84 5.08 13.86
C LEU A 111 -4.19 6.31 14.50
N ARG A 112 -4.02 6.33 15.83
CA ARG A 112 -3.36 7.43 16.55
C ARG A 112 -1.91 7.61 16.09
N GLU A 113 -1.18 6.51 15.91
CA GLU A 113 0.20 6.58 15.44
C GLU A 113 0.26 7.13 14.00
N ALA A 114 -0.55 6.60 13.10
CA ALA A 114 -0.63 7.08 11.72
C ALA A 114 -1.03 8.57 11.63
N LEU A 115 -1.96 9.03 12.48
CA LEU A 115 -2.33 10.45 12.59
C LEU A 115 -1.12 11.29 13.03
N ARG A 116 -0.42 10.90 14.11
CA ARG A 116 0.77 11.60 14.61
C ARG A 116 1.90 11.69 13.57
N GLN A 117 2.08 10.63 12.78
CA GLN A 117 3.07 10.60 11.72
C GLN A 117 2.68 11.45 10.50
N GLY A 118 1.41 11.85 10.38
CA GLY A 118 0.92 12.66 9.26
C GLY A 118 1.02 11.91 7.94
N ILE A 119 0.44 10.70 7.89
CA ILE A 119 0.40 9.90 6.66
C ILE A 119 -0.41 10.58 5.54
N HIS A 120 -0.26 10.13 4.29
CA HIS A 120 -0.95 10.73 3.15
C HIS A 120 -2.46 10.61 3.24
N CYS A 121 -2.96 9.41 3.53
CA CYS A 121 -4.38 9.11 3.49
C CYS A 121 -4.70 7.78 4.21
N PHE A 122 -5.83 7.74 4.90
CA PHE A 122 -6.46 6.52 5.38
C PHE A 122 -7.45 6.03 4.33
N ASN A 123 -7.25 4.83 3.80
CA ASN A 123 -8.23 4.15 2.97
C ASN A 123 -9.23 3.46 3.91
N VAL A 124 -10.35 4.14 4.14
CA VAL A 124 -11.40 3.74 5.08
C VAL A 124 -12.30 2.70 4.43
N GLU A 125 -12.60 1.64 5.18
CA GLU A 125 -13.31 0.46 4.67
C GLU A 125 -14.77 0.39 5.16
N SER A 126 -15.16 1.23 6.13
CA SER A 126 -16.53 1.26 6.67
C SER A 126 -16.89 2.59 7.33
N GLY A 127 -18.20 2.87 7.46
CA GLY A 127 -18.68 4.03 8.21
C GLY A 127 -18.32 3.99 9.71
N ALA A 128 -18.22 2.79 10.30
CA ALA A 128 -17.81 2.62 11.70
C ALA A 128 -16.34 3.01 11.92
N GLU A 129 -15.46 2.65 10.98
CA GLU A 129 -14.06 3.09 10.99
C GLU A 129 -13.96 4.59 10.82
N LEU A 130 -14.77 5.19 9.93
CA LEU A 130 -14.80 6.64 9.73
C LEU A 130 -15.16 7.39 11.01
N ALA A 131 -16.21 6.96 11.72
CA ALA A 131 -16.62 7.54 13.00
C ALA A 131 -15.53 7.42 14.08
N ARG A 132 -14.84 6.27 14.14
CA ARG A 132 -13.68 6.07 15.03
C ARG A 132 -12.56 7.05 14.69
N LEU A 133 -12.24 7.20 13.41
CA LEU A 133 -11.16 8.07 12.95
C LEU A 133 -11.45 9.54 13.25
N ASP A 134 -12.70 10.00 13.06
CA ASP A 134 -13.13 11.37 13.40
C ASP A 134 -12.94 11.66 14.90
N ALA A 135 -13.39 10.76 15.78
CA ALA A 135 -13.21 10.91 17.22
C ALA A 135 -11.73 10.99 17.63
N LEU A 136 -10.90 10.07 17.13
CA LEU A 136 -9.46 10.04 17.42
C LEU A 136 -8.72 11.27 16.88
N ALA A 137 -9.07 11.75 15.69
CA ALA A 137 -8.51 12.96 15.11
C ALA A 137 -8.91 14.19 15.93
N GLY A 138 -10.15 14.26 16.42
CA GLY A 138 -10.62 15.29 17.32
C GLY A 138 -9.85 15.35 18.64
N GLU A 139 -9.61 14.21 19.27
CA GLU A 139 -8.79 14.12 20.49
C GLU A 139 -7.35 14.61 20.29
N LEU A 140 -6.81 14.48 19.07
CA LEU A 140 -5.47 14.94 18.70
C LEU A 140 -5.45 16.37 18.15
N GLY A 141 -6.60 17.02 17.99
CA GLY A 141 -6.71 18.35 17.40
C GLY A 141 -6.29 18.40 15.92
N GLN A 142 -6.47 17.31 15.19
CA GLN A 142 -6.07 17.15 13.78
C GLN A 142 -7.27 16.90 12.87
N ARG A 143 -7.04 16.95 11.56
CA ARG A 143 -7.97 16.45 10.55
C ARG A 143 -7.34 15.26 9.85
N ALA A 144 -8.07 14.16 9.73
CA ALA A 144 -7.62 12.94 9.09
C ALA A 144 -7.92 12.98 7.59
N PRO A 145 -6.91 12.88 6.71
CA PRO A 145 -7.13 12.73 5.28
C PRO A 145 -7.65 11.32 4.99
N VAL A 146 -8.81 11.21 4.35
CA VAL A 146 -9.46 9.92 4.07
C VAL A 146 -9.82 9.77 2.60
N SER A 147 -9.75 8.52 2.15
CA SER A 147 -10.45 8.01 0.98
C SER A 147 -11.40 6.92 1.44
N LEU A 148 -12.53 6.75 0.75
CA LEU A 148 -13.39 5.58 0.97
C LEU A 148 -13.03 4.50 -0.05
N ARG A 149 -12.77 3.28 0.43
CA ARG A 149 -12.64 2.12 -0.45
C ARG A 149 -14.02 1.68 -0.90
N VAL A 150 -14.32 1.85 -2.19
CA VAL A 150 -15.62 1.51 -2.77
C VAL A 150 -15.49 0.25 -3.61
N ASN A 151 -16.42 -0.68 -3.41
CA ASN A 151 -16.53 -1.86 -4.26
C ASN A 151 -17.16 -1.43 -5.60
N PRO A 152 -16.48 -1.59 -6.75
CA PRO A 152 -17.03 -1.13 -8.02
C PRO A 152 -18.21 -1.98 -8.45
N ASP A 153 -19.20 -1.36 -9.10
CA ASP A 153 -20.36 -2.04 -9.66
C ASP A 153 -20.00 -2.72 -11.00
N VAL A 154 -19.27 -3.82 -10.92
CA VAL A 154 -18.80 -4.59 -12.09
C VAL A 154 -19.89 -5.56 -12.55
N ASP A 155 -20.27 -5.47 -13.83
CA ASP A 155 -21.29 -6.36 -14.44
C ASP A 155 -20.84 -7.83 -14.36
N ALA A 156 -21.59 -8.62 -13.58
CA ALA A 156 -21.36 -10.05 -13.38
C ALA A 156 -21.39 -10.86 -14.68
N ARG A 157 -22.09 -10.37 -15.72
CA ARG A 157 -22.17 -11.06 -17.03
C ARG A 157 -20.84 -11.03 -17.79
N THR A 158 -20.03 -9.99 -17.57
CA THR A 158 -18.75 -9.81 -18.27
C THR A 158 -17.57 -10.23 -17.39
N HIS A 159 -17.67 -10.06 -16.08
CA HIS A 159 -16.59 -10.38 -15.13
C HIS A 159 -17.12 -11.16 -13.92
N PRO A 160 -17.52 -12.42 -14.08
CA PRO A 160 -18.17 -13.20 -13.02
C PRO A 160 -17.27 -13.37 -11.78
N TYR A 161 -15.97 -13.58 -11.96
CA TYR A 161 -15.04 -13.75 -10.83
C TYR A 161 -14.84 -12.47 -10.01
N ILE A 162 -14.85 -11.30 -10.65
CA ILE A 162 -14.71 -10.00 -9.97
C ILE A 162 -16.02 -9.66 -9.24
N SER A 163 -17.16 -9.76 -9.92
CA SER A 163 -18.47 -9.39 -9.35
C SER A 163 -18.85 -10.27 -8.15
N THR A 164 -18.59 -11.58 -8.21
CA THR A 164 -18.90 -12.50 -7.11
C THR A 164 -17.97 -12.29 -5.90
N GLY A 165 -16.69 -12.02 -6.17
CA GLY A 165 -15.70 -11.71 -5.13
C GLY A 165 -16.00 -10.40 -4.39
N LEU A 166 -16.49 -9.37 -5.09
CA LEU A 166 -16.78 -8.05 -4.52
C LEU A 166 -18.01 -8.02 -3.61
N LYS A 167 -19.05 -8.82 -3.90
CA LYS A 167 -20.30 -8.82 -3.09
C LYS A 167 -20.20 -9.61 -1.79
N GLN A 168 -19.27 -10.56 -1.69
CA GLN A 168 -19.18 -11.49 -0.56
C GLN A 168 -17.96 -11.27 0.33
N ASN A 169 -17.07 -10.34 -0.01
CA ASN A 169 -15.88 -10.09 0.78
C ASN A 169 -16.14 -9.01 1.84
N LYS A 170 -15.27 -8.99 2.85
CA LYS A 170 -15.34 -8.06 3.99
C LYS A 170 -14.82 -6.65 3.71
N PHE A 171 -14.43 -6.37 2.47
CA PHE A 171 -13.70 -5.16 2.09
C PHE A 171 -14.63 -4.13 1.49
N GLY A 172 -14.30 -2.86 1.75
CA GLY A 172 -14.92 -1.69 1.16
C GLY A 172 -16.39 -1.48 1.51
N VAL A 173 -16.88 -0.34 1.06
CA VAL A 173 -18.31 0.02 1.10
C VAL A 173 -18.95 -0.38 -0.23
N PRO A 174 -20.14 -1.00 -0.21
CA PRO A 174 -20.90 -1.28 -1.43
C PRO A 174 -21.14 0.00 -2.25
N PHE A 175 -21.06 -0.11 -3.59
CA PHE A 175 -21.24 1.04 -4.49
C PHE A 175 -22.51 1.86 -4.19
N ALA A 176 -23.62 1.17 -3.90
CA ALA A 176 -24.91 1.79 -3.60
C ALA A 176 -24.91 2.66 -2.32
N GLU A 177 -24.05 2.34 -1.35
CA GLU A 177 -23.96 3.02 -0.06
C GLU A 177 -22.86 4.12 -0.05
N ALA A 178 -21.91 4.04 -0.99
CA ALA A 178 -20.73 4.91 -1.00
C ALA A 178 -21.07 6.40 -0.99
N PHE A 179 -22.10 6.82 -1.74
CA PHE A 179 -22.53 8.22 -1.79
C PHE A 179 -22.98 8.72 -0.41
N GLU A 180 -23.83 7.95 0.28
CA GLU A 180 -24.35 8.31 1.60
C GLU A 180 -23.22 8.38 2.63
N VAL A 181 -22.27 7.46 2.56
CA VAL A 181 -21.09 7.47 3.45
C VAL A 181 -20.22 8.71 3.21
N TYR A 182 -20.02 9.14 1.97
CA TYR A 182 -19.31 10.40 1.69
C TYR A 182 -20.08 11.64 2.17
N VAL A 183 -21.41 11.65 2.07
CA VAL A 183 -22.23 12.74 2.60
C VAL A 183 -22.09 12.82 4.13
N ALA A 184 -22.11 11.68 4.82
CA ALA A 184 -21.85 11.62 6.25
C ALA A 184 -20.42 12.04 6.61
N ALA A 185 -19.41 11.64 5.83
CA ALA A 185 -18.03 12.06 6.03
C ALA A 185 -17.84 13.57 5.94
N ARG A 186 -18.62 14.24 5.08
CA ARG A 186 -18.56 15.70 4.90
C ARG A 186 -19.06 16.49 6.12
N SER A 187 -19.93 15.91 6.93
CA SER A 187 -20.42 16.57 8.16
C SER A 187 -19.55 16.31 9.39
N MET A 188 -18.51 15.47 9.28
CA MET A 188 -17.57 15.17 10.35
C MET A 188 -16.49 16.27 10.46
N ALA A 189 -16.27 16.78 11.68
CA ALA A 189 -15.44 17.96 11.91
C ALA A 189 -13.94 17.69 11.70
N HIS A 190 -13.51 16.44 11.92
CA HIS A 190 -12.10 16.05 11.93
C HIS A 190 -11.75 15.13 10.76
N ILE A 191 -12.63 15.03 9.76
CA ILE A 191 -12.38 14.30 8.51
C ILE A 191 -12.09 15.28 7.37
N GLU A 192 -11.14 14.92 6.53
CA GLU A 192 -10.83 15.59 5.27
C GLU A 192 -10.92 14.58 4.13
N ILE A 193 -11.92 14.71 3.26
CA ILE A 193 -12.08 13.83 2.11
C ILE A 193 -11.06 14.23 1.04
N VAL A 194 -10.13 13.35 0.72
CA VAL A 194 -9.04 13.61 -0.25
C VAL A 194 -9.05 12.70 -1.48
N GLY A 195 -9.85 11.64 -1.48
CA GLY A 195 -9.90 10.73 -2.62
C GLY A 195 -10.95 9.63 -2.51
N LEU A 196 -10.87 8.69 -3.45
CA LEU A 196 -11.63 7.45 -3.53
C LEU A 196 -10.64 6.31 -3.80
N ASP A 197 -10.81 5.20 -3.09
CA ASP A 197 -10.01 4.00 -3.26
C ASP A 197 -10.84 2.88 -3.89
N CYS A 198 -10.21 2.07 -4.74
CA CYS A 198 -10.82 0.93 -5.39
C CYS A 198 -9.75 -0.13 -5.66
N HIS A 199 -9.91 -1.29 -5.01
CA HIS A 199 -8.99 -2.41 -5.14
C HIS A 199 -9.81 -3.66 -5.46
N ILE A 200 -9.70 -4.09 -6.72
CA ILE A 200 -10.45 -5.19 -7.36
C ILE A 200 -9.74 -6.53 -7.27
#